data_AF-A0A1Q6IX94-F1
#
_entry.id   AF-A0A1Q6IX94-F1
#
_cell.length_a   1.000
_cell.length_b   1.000
_cell.length_c   1.000
_cell.angle_alpha   90.00
_cell.angle_beta   90.00
_cell.angle_gamma   90.00
#
_symmetry.space_group_name_H-M   'P 1'
#
loop_
_entity.id
_entity.type
_entity.pdbx_description
1 polymer ?
#
loop_
_entity_poly.entity_id
_entity_poly.type
_entity_poly.pdbx_seq_one_letter_code
_entity_poly.pdbx_strand_id
1 'polypeptide(L)' 'MNPLVILASADVSGLIALYREIGTTLIGVGFVCAGLAVLKKLISNHERTKEAIITYLVALITWLLIWQLI' A
#
# COMPACT_ATOMS: atom_id res chain seq x y z
N MET A 1 19.20 31.32 -15.50
CA MET A 1 19.02 29.94 -15.01
C MET A 1 19.23 29.00 -16.20
N ASN A 2 20.14 28.02 -16.11
CA ASN A 2 20.53 27.19 -17.26
C ASN A 2 19.41 26.18 -17.62
N PRO A 3 18.93 26.12 -18.87
CA PRO A 3 17.80 25.26 -19.27
C PRO A 3 18.02 23.77 -19.02
N LEU A 4 19.28 23.30 -19.01
CA LEU A 4 19.63 21.91 -18.69
C LEU A 4 19.29 21.53 -17.24
N VAL A 5 19.37 22.48 -16.30
CA VAL A 5 19.04 22.25 -14.88
C VAL A 5 17.53 22.08 -14.69
N ILE A 6 16.73 22.82 -15.46
CA ILE A 6 15.26 22.74 -15.40
C ILE A 6 14.78 21.38 -15.95
N LEU A 7 15.34 20.93 -17.08
CA LEU A 7 15.00 19.64 -17.68
C LEU A 7 15.36 18.47 -16.74
N ALA A 8 16.57 18.48 -16.16
CA ALA A 8 17.01 17.47 -15.21
C ALA A 8 16.14 17.45 -13.93
N SER A 9 15.71 18.62 -13.45
CA SER A 9 14.81 18.70 -12.28
C SER A 9 13.39 18.16 -12.55
N ALA A 10 12.92 18.28 -13.79
CA ALA A 10 11.63 17.72 -14.22
C ALA A 10 11.69 16.19 -14.30
N ASP A 11 12.79 15.63 -14.83
CA ASP A 11 13.02 14.18 -14.90
C ASP A 11 13.06 13.53 -13.50
N VAL A 12 13.78 14.14 -12.56
CA VAL A 12 13.89 13.61 -11.18
C VAL A 12 12.54 13.70 -10.45
N SER A 13 11.78 14.78 -10.64
CA SER A 13 10.46 14.93 -10.02
C SER A 13 9.45 13.91 -10.58
N GLY A 14 9.48 13.65 -11.89
CA GLY A 14 8.66 12.62 -12.53
C GLY A 14 9.01 11.22 -12.04
N LEU A 15 10.30 10.93 -11.87
CA LEU A 15 10.75 9.64 -11.36
C LEU A 15 10.29 9.41 -9.91
N ILE A 16 10.38 10.43 -9.05
CA ILE A 16 9.91 10.34 -7.65
C ILE A 16 8.41 10.08 -7.58
N ALA A 17 7.61 10.75 -8.42
CA ALA A 17 6.17 10.52 -8.49
C ALA A 17 5.85 9.06 -8.91
N LEU A 18 6.56 8.56 -9.92
CA LEU A 18 6.40 7.19 -10.40
C LEU A 18 6.77 6.14 -9.33
N TYR A 19 7.88 6.33 -8.63
CA TYR A 19 8.27 5.43 -7.54
C TYR A 19 7.26 5.44 -6.39
N ARG A 20 6.67 6.60 -6.07
CA ARG A 20 5.62 6.71 -5.05
C ARG A 20 4.36 5.96 -5.47
N GLU A 21 3.93 6.09 -6.73
CA GLU A 21 2.76 5.41 -7.28
C GLU A 21 2.95 3.88 -7.38
N ILE A 22 4.14 3.43 -7.77
CA ILE A 22 4.48 2.01 -7.79
C ILE A 22 4.51 1.46 -6.35
N GLY A 23 5.12 2.20 -5.41
CA GLY A 23 5.14 1.82 -3.99
C GLY A 23 3.75 1.64 -3.41
N THR A 24 2.82 2.54 -3.73
CA THR A 24 1.42 2.42 -3.27
C THR A 24 0.70 1.24 -3.87
N THR A 25 0.93 1.01 -5.16
CA THR A 25 0.29 -0.10 -5.88
C THR A 25 0.77 -1.43 -5.32
N LEU A 26 2.08 -1.58 -5.06
CA LEU A 26 2.64 -2.78 -4.43
C LEU A 26 2.06 -3.05 -3.03
N ILE A 27 1.91 -2.00 -2.22
CA ILE A 27 1.35 -2.15 -0.88
C ILE A 27 -0.14 -2.50 -0.94
N GLY A 28 -0.89 -1.89 -1.86
CA GLY A 28 -2.27 -2.26 -2.14
C GLY A 28 -2.42 -3.75 -2.54
N VAL A 29 -1.57 -4.23 -3.44
CA VAL A 29 -1.55 -5.66 -3.84
C VAL A 29 -1.21 -6.57 -2.66
N GLY A 30 -0.28 -6.17 -1.79
CA GLY A 30 0.03 -6.90 -0.55
C GLY A 30 -1.17 -7.05 0.37
N PHE A 31 -1.94 -5.97 0.56
CA PHE A 31 -3.19 -6.02 1.32
C PHE A 31 -4.25 -6.90 0.67
N VAL A 32 -4.42 -6.84 -0.66
CA VAL A 32 -5.36 -7.71 -1.37
C VAL A 32 -5.01 -9.19 -1.16
N CYS A 33 -3.72 -9.54 -1.27
CA CYS A 33 -3.25 -10.91 -1.04
C CYS A 33 -3.49 -11.37 0.41
N ALA A 34 -3.18 -10.52 1.39
CA ALA A 34 -3.44 -10.81 2.80
C ALA A 34 -4.94 -10.96 3.08
N GLY A 35 -5.79 -10.13 2.46
CA GLY A 35 -7.25 -10.21 2.59
C GLY A 35 -7.81 -11.52 2.05
N LEU A 36 -7.33 -11.99 0.89
CA LEU A 36 -7.70 -13.29 0.33
C LEU A 36 -7.27 -14.46 1.22
N ALA A 37 -6.09 -14.39 1.84
CA ALA A 37 -5.62 -15.40 2.79
C ALA A 37 -6.53 -15.45 4.04
N VAL A 38 -6.95 -14.30 4.56
CA VAL A 38 -7.91 -14.21 5.67
C VAL A 38 -9.29 -14.77 5.26
N LEU A 39 -9.75 -14.47 4.04
CA LEU A 39 -11.01 -15.02 3.49
C LEU A 39 -10.98 -16.55 3.40
N LYS A 40 -9.86 -17.12 2.92
CA LYS A 40 -9.66 -18.57 2.89
C LYS A 40 -9.68 -19.17 4.30
N LYS A 41 -9.07 -18.49 5.26
CA LYS A 41 -9.05 -18.91 6.67
C LYS A 41 -10.45 -18.87 7.30
N LEU A 42 -11.29 -17.90 6.91
CA LEU A 42 -12.69 -17.79 7.34
C LEU A 42 -13.52 -19.02 6.98
N ILE A 43 -13.31 -19.57 5.78
CA ILE A 43 -14.06 -20.72 5.28
C ILE A 43 -13.54 -22.03 5.91
N SER A 44 -12.22 -22.16 6.11
CA SER A 44 -11.64 -23.43 6.58
C SER A 44 -11.60 -23.60 8.11
N ASN A 45 -11.45 -22.53 8.92
CA ASN A 45 -11.33 -22.64 10.38
C ASN A 45 -11.86 -21.40 11.10
N HIS A 46 -13.16 -21.38 11.45
CA HIS A 46 -13.82 -20.19 11.99
C HIS A 46 -13.28 -19.72 13.37
N GLU A 47 -12.79 -20.66 14.20
CA GLU A 47 -12.37 -20.36 15.57
C GLU A 47 -11.22 -19.36 15.67
N ARG A 48 -10.28 -19.39 14.70
CA ARG A 48 -9.09 -18.52 14.67
C ARG A 48 -9.20 -17.37 13.68
N THR A 49 -10.31 -17.26 12.96
CA THR A 49 -10.48 -16.23 11.94
C THR A 49 -10.71 -14.85 12.54
N LYS A 50 -11.33 -14.77 13.72
CA LYS A 50 -11.59 -13.47 14.39
C LYS A 50 -10.30 -12.69 14.62
N GLU A 51 -9.25 -13.35 15.11
CA GLU A 51 -7.93 -12.73 15.32
C GLU A 51 -7.30 -12.29 13.99
N ALA A 52 -7.37 -13.13 12.96
CA ALA A 52 -6.81 -12.82 11.64
C ALA A 52 -7.52 -11.63 10.96
N ILE A 53 -8.84 -11.52 11.11
CA ILE A 53 -9.65 -10.41 10.59
C ILE A 53 -9.30 -9.11 11.34
N ILE A 54 -9.21 -9.14 12.67
CA ILE A 54 -8.88 -7.94 13.46
C ILE A 54 -7.50 -7.42 13.08
N THR A 55 -6.50 -8.30 12.99
CA THR A 55 -5.13 -7.90 12.59
C THR A 55 -5.10 -7.33 11.17
N TYR A 56 -5.85 -7.92 10.24
CA TYR A 56 -5.97 -7.41 8.88
C TYR A 56 -6.61 -6.02 8.84
N LEU A 57 -7.71 -5.82 9.57
CA LEU A 57 -8.40 -4.53 9.67
C LEU A 57 -7.52 -3.46 10.30
N VAL A 58 -6.83 -3.79 11.41
CA VAL A 58 -5.89 -2.86 12.08
C VAL A 58 -4.77 -2.43 11.13
N ALA A 59 -4.17 -3.38 10.40
CA ALA A 59 -3.13 -3.06 9.43
C ALA A 59 -3.66 -2.17 8.30
N LEU A 60 -4.86 -2.46 7.78
CA LEU A 60 -5.46 -1.73 6.66
C LEU A 60 -5.87 -0.30 7.06
N ILE A 61 -6.45 -0.13 8.25
CA ILE A 61 -6.79 1.18 8.80
C ILE A 61 -5.52 2.00 9.08
N THR A 62 -4.49 1.40 9.68
CA THR A 62 -3.21 2.08 9.95
C THR A 62 -2.57 2.57 8.65
N TRP A 63 -2.56 1.73 7.62
CA TRP A 63 -2.06 2.10 6.30
C TRP A 63 -2.85 3.26 5.68
N LEU A 64 -4.19 3.20 5.69
CA LEU A 64 -5.05 4.27 5.19
C LEU A 64 -4.87 5.58 5.97
N LEU A 65 -4.71 5.53 7.29
CA LEU A 65 -4.45 6.71 8.12
C LEU A 65 -3.11 7.37 7.78
N ILE A 66 -2.05 6.59 7.61
CA ILE A 66 -0.74 7.10 7.17
C ILE A 66 -0.87 7.73 5.78
N TRP A 67 -1.63 7.11 4.89
CA TRP A 67 -1.87 7.62 3.54
C TRP A 67 -2.67 8.94 3.51
N GLN A 68 -3.64 9.10 4.42
CA GLN A 68 -4.41 10.35 4.53
C GLN A 68 -3.64 11.47 5.24
N LEU A 69 -2.61 11.13 6.02
CA LEU A 69 -1.81 12.09 6.79
C LEU A 69 -0.67 12.72 5.98
N ILE A 70 -0.17 12.03 4.95
CA ILE A 70 0.95 12.46 4.07
C ILE A 70 0.42 13.09 2.78
#